data_AF-A0A960FGB4-F1
#
_entry.id   AF-A0A960FGB4-F1
#
_cell.length_a   1.000
_cell.length_b   1.000
_cell.length_c   1.000
_cell.angle_alpha   90.00
_cell.angle_beta   90.00
_cell.angle_gamma   90.00
#
_symmetry.space_group_name_H-M   'P 1'
#
loop_
_entity.id
_entity.type
_entity.pdbx_description
1 polymer ?
#
loop_
_entity_poly.entity_id
_entity_poly.type
_entity_poly.pdbx_seq_one_letter_code
_entity_poly.pdbx_strand_id
1 'polypeptide(L)'
;MVNDRYVQALVGHGIAHAEVGSNVYLTGESRLSADHEELLTLLGWLSPESDTDAPGHMPANWHLPLVDGDWKFLVEMLVSTMVGILGFEEQLPVEVRSFGADNPCRACSWPHEIATQAP
;
A
#
# COMPACT_ATOMS: atom_id res chain seq x y z
N MET A 1 19.70 -6.31 -4.45
CA MET A 1 18.56 -7.02 -3.84
C MET A 1 17.30 -6.31 -4.31
N VAL A 2 16.36 -7.04 -4.89
CA VAL A 2 15.01 -6.52 -5.12
C VAL A 2 14.27 -6.79 -3.81
N ASN A 3 13.79 -5.76 -3.13
CA ASN A 3 12.98 -5.92 -1.93
C ASN A 3 11.52 -6.07 -2.38
N ASP A 4 10.96 -7.27 -2.27
CA ASP A 4 9.58 -7.56 -2.71
C ASP A 4 8.54 -7.01 -1.71
N ARG A 5 9.00 -6.51 -0.54
CA ARG A 5 8.15 -5.84 0.45
C ARG A 5 7.77 -4.44 -0.04
N TYR A 6 6.52 -4.05 0.15
CA TYR A 6 6.02 -2.74 -0.25
C TYR A 6 4.93 -2.25 0.70
N VAL A 7 4.75 -0.93 0.72
CA VAL A 7 3.55 -0.25 1.21
C VAL A 7 3.00 0.55 0.05
N GLN A 8 1.69 0.44 -0.21
CA GLN A 8 1.00 1.25 -1.21
C GLN A 8 -0.19 1.98 -0.58
N ALA A 9 -0.46 3.19 -1.05
CA ALA A 9 -1.61 3.97 -0.59
C ALA A 9 -2.29 4.68 -1.77
N LEU A 10 -3.61 4.54 -1.84
CA LEU A 10 -4.49 5.28 -2.75
C LEU A 10 -5.23 6.35 -1.93
N VAL A 11 -5.08 7.62 -2.30
CA VAL A 11 -5.74 8.75 -1.62
C VAL A 11 -6.69 9.46 -2.58
N GLY A 12 -7.94 9.66 -2.16
CA GLY A 12 -8.94 10.38 -2.97
C GLY A 12 -10.15 10.79 -2.15
N HIS A 13 -10.71 11.96 -2.44
CA HIS A 13 -11.95 12.46 -1.79
C HIS A 13 -11.94 12.48 -0.25
N GLY A 14 -10.80 12.80 0.36
CA GLY A 14 -10.70 12.81 1.82
C GLY A 14 -10.48 11.42 2.43
N ILE A 15 -10.49 10.35 1.64
CA ILE A 15 -10.30 8.98 2.11
C ILE A 15 -8.99 8.41 1.56
N ALA A 16 -8.26 7.66 2.38
CA ALA A 16 -7.14 6.84 1.93
C ALA A 16 -7.39 5.36 2.20
N HIS A 17 -6.94 4.54 1.25
CA HIS A 17 -6.76 3.11 1.41
C HIS A 17 -5.26 2.82 1.33
N ALA A 18 -4.69 2.17 2.35
CA ALA A 18 -3.32 1.69 2.31
C ALA A 18 -3.24 0.17 2.52
N GLU A 19 -2.27 -0.43 1.84
CA GLU A 19 -1.94 -1.86 1.90
C GLU A 19 -0.43 -2.07 2.10
N VAL A 20 -0.07 -3.17 2.74
CA VAL A 20 1.31 -3.64 2.88
C VAL A 20 1.41 -5.12 2.49
N GLY A 21 2.49 -5.46 1.80
CA GLY A 21 2.68 -6.78 1.19
C GLY A 21 2.48 -7.94 2.17
N SER A 22 1.72 -8.95 1.74
CA SER A 22 1.44 -10.17 2.51
C SER A 22 2.41 -11.32 2.22
N ASN A 23 2.55 -12.21 3.19
CA ASN A 23 3.28 -13.46 3.08
C ASN A 23 2.75 -14.40 1.98
N VAL A 24 1.55 -14.17 1.45
CA VAL A 24 1.03 -14.88 0.27
C VAL A 24 1.85 -14.56 -0.98
N TYR A 25 2.29 -13.30 -1.14
CA TYR A 25 3.03 -12.83 -2.32
C TYR A 25 4.55 -12.74 -2.08
N LEU A 26 4.98 -12.71 -0.82
CA LEU A 26 6.39 -12.65 -0.44
C LEU A 26 7.03 -14.05 -0.38
N THR A 27 8.25 -14.15 -0.90
CA THR A 27 9.00 -15.42 -0.96
C THR A 27 10.36 -15.31 -0.28
N GLY A 28 10.91 -16.45 0.16
CA GLY A 28 12.26 -16.51 0.75
C GLY A 28 12.47 -15.53 1.92
N GLU A 29 13.56 -14.78 1.86
CA GLU A 29 13.95 -13.77 2.86
C GLU A 29 13.03 -12.54 2.88
N SER A 30 12.25 -12.32 1.81
CA SER A 30 11.28 -11.22 1.74
C SER A 30 10.07 -11.48 2.63
N ARG A 31 9.82 -12.73 3.05
CA ARG A 31 8.70 -13.07 3.96
C ARG A 31 8.78 -12.28 5.26
N LEU A 32 7.61 -11.89 5.76
CA LEU A 32 7.44 -11.33 7.09
C LEU A 32 7.61 -12.45 8.13
N SER A 33 8.34 -12.16 9.21
CA SER A 33 8.42 -13.03 10.38
C SER A 33 7.15 -12.87 11.23
N ALA A 34 6.93 -13.77 12.18
CA ALA A 34 5.83 -13.64 13.15
C ALA A 34 5.90 -12.31 13.92
N ASP A 35 7.10 -11.87 14.31
CA ASP A 35 7.31 -10.58 14.98
C ASP A 35 6.88 -9.40 14.10
N HIS A 36 7.15 -9.46 12.79
CA HIS A 36 6.68 -8.41 11.86
C HIS A 36 5.15 -8.39 11.76
N GLU A 37 4.50 -9.55 11.70
CA GLU A 37 3.03 -9.67 11.65
C GLU A 37 2.37 -9.17 12.95
N GLU A 38 2.98 -9.44 14.11
CA GLU A 38 2.52 -8.90 15.39
C GLU A 38 2.64 -7.36 15.43
N LEU A 39 3.77 -6.81 14.97
CA LEU A 39 3.97 -5.36 14.89
C LEU A 39 2.99 -4.69 13.94
N LEU A 40 2.67 -5.31 12.80
CA LEU A 40 1.63 -4.81 11.88
C LEU A 40 0.28 -4.70 12.59
N THR A 41 -0.09 -5.74 13.34
CA THR A 41 -1.34 -5.77 14.11
C THR A 41 -1.36 -4.65 15.17
N LEU A 42 -0.25 -4.43 15.87
CA LEU A 42 -0.14 -3.36 16.88
C LEU A 42 -0.23 -1.95 16.27
N LEU A 43 0.24 -1.80 15.04
CA LEU A 43 0.09 -0.60 14.23
C LEU A 43 -1.34 -0.45 13.64
N GLY A 44 -2.24 -1.40 13.87
CA GLY A 44 -3.62 -1.33 13.40
C GLY A 44 -3.82 -1.79 11.96
N TRP A 45 -2.83 -2.43 11.35
CA TRP A 45 -3.02 -3.17 10.11
C TRP A 45 -3.88 -4.41 10.38
N LEU A 46 -4.86 -4.63 9.52
CA LEU A 46 -5.70 -5.80 9.53
C LEU A 46 -5.07 -6.89 8.68
N SER A 47 -5.11 -8.12 9.18
CA SER A 47 -4.58 -9.29 8.48
C SER A 47 -5.31 -9.53 7.15
N PRO A 48 -4.65 -10.13 6.15
CA PRO A 48 -5.32 -10.62 4.96
C PRO A 48 -6.53 -11.49 5.29
N GLU A 49 -7.66 -11.28 4.61
CA GLU A 49 -8.88 -12.09 4.81
C GLU A 49 -8.74 -13.54 4.28
N SER A 50 -7.70 -13.81 3.49
CA SER A 50 -7.43 -15.09 2.84
C SER A 50 -5.93 -15.30 2.65
N ASP A 51 -5.45 -16.55 2.77
CA ASP A 51 -4.08 -16.95 2.44
C ASP A 51 -3.86 -17.16 0.92
N THR A 52 -4.88 -16.90 0.11
CA THR A 52 -4.87 -17.05 -1.35
C THR A 52 -5.48 -15.84 -2.02
N ASP A 53 -4.88 -15.42 -3.13
CA ASP A 53 -5.41 -14.36 -3.98
C ASP A 53 -6.80 -14.72 -4.52
N ALA A 54 -7.78 -13.86 -4.29
CA ALA A 54 -9.11 -13.96 -4.87
C ALA A 54 -9.29 -12.75 -5.81
N PRO A 55 -9.05 -12.88 -7.12
CA PRO A 55 -8.94 -11.75 -8.06
C PRO A 55 -10.19 -10.83 -8.18
N GLY A 56 -11.33 -11.24 -7.62
CA GLY A 56 -12.55 -10.43 -7.54
C GLY A 56 -12.76 -9.74 -6.18
N HIS A 57 -11.90 -10.04 -5.20
CA HIS A 57 -11.76 -9.36 -3.92
C HIS A 57 -10.44 -8.58 -3.95
N MET A 58 -10.29 -7.62 -3.04
CA MET A 58 -9.01 -6.93 -2.90
C MET A 58 -7.88 -7.93 -2.66
N PRO A 59 -6.66 -7.68 -3.17
CA PRO A 59 -5.54 -8.59 -2.98
C PRO A 59 -5.39 -8.93 -1.49
N ALA A 60 -4.94 -10.14 -1.22
CA ALA A 60 -4.79 -10.67 0.14
C ALA A 60 -3.63 -10.02 0.91
N ASN A 61 -3.63 -8.70 0.99
CA ASN A 61 -2.66 -7.86 1.66
C ASN A 61 -3.14 -7.50 3.07
N TRP A 62 -2.18 -7.12 3.90
CA TRP A 62 -2.49 -6.40 5.12
C TRP A 62 -3.01 -5.01 4.73
N HIS A 63 -4.07 -4.54 5.36
CA HIS A 63 -4.67 -3.25 5.02
C HIS A 63 -4.96 -2.40 6.25
N LEU A 64 -4.86 -1.08 6.10
CA LEU A 64 -5.37 -0.16 7.10
C LEU A 64 -6.88 0.07 6.87
N PRO A 65 -7.69 0.24 7.93
CA PRO A 65 -9.03 0.79 7.80
C PRO A 65 -8.99 2.11 7.03
N LEU A 66 -10.07 2.42 6.30
CA LEU A 66 -10.18 3.68 5.55
C LEU A 66 -9.88 4.86 6.46
N VAL A 67 -8.88 5.66 6.10
CA VAL A 67 -8.47 6.84 6.87
C VAL A 67 -9.13 8.07 6.27
N ASP A 68 -9.91 8.80 7.09
CA ASP A 68 -10.63 10.01 6.68
C ASP A 68 -9.91 11.27 7.16
N GLY A 69 -9.35 12.04 6.23
CA GLY A 69 -8.81 13.38 6.44
C GLY A 69 -7.56 13.49 7.33
N ASP A 70 -7.20 12.45 8.08
CA ASP A 70 -6.04 12.43 8.97
C ASP A 70 -4.76 11.95 8.25
N TRP A 71 -4.27 12.82 7.36
CA TRP A 71 -3.08 12.54 6.56
C TRP A 71 -1.79 12.48 7.38
N LYS A 72 -1.77 13.17 8.52
CA LYS A 72 -0.60 13.12 9.40
C LYS A 72 -0.49 11.74 10.03
N PHE A 73 -1.59 11.23 10.58
CA PHE A 73 -1.64 9.87 11.11
C PHE A 73 -1.30 8.85 10.02
N LEU A 74 -1.90 8.95 8.83
CA LEU A 74 -1.59 8.06 7.72
C LEU A 74 -0.08 8.06 7.40
N VAL A 75 0.54 9.23 7.24
CA VAL A 75 1.98 9.32 6.96
C VAL A 75 2.81 8.70 8.08
N GLU A 76 2.49 8.98 9.35
CA GLU A 76 3.19 8.39 10.50
C GLU A 76 3.09 6.86 10.50
N MET A 77 1.92 6.31 10.17
CA MET A 77 1.70 4.88 10.06
C MET A 77 2.51 4.24 8.92
N LEU A 78 2.49 4.85 7.72
CA LEU A 78 3.23 4.33 6.57
C LEU A 78 4.74 4.37 6.83
N VAL A 79 5.26 5.47 7.39
CA VAL A 79 6.69 5.61 7.73
C VAL A 79 7.10 4.59 8.80
N SER A 80 6.30 4.45 9.86
CA SER A 80 6.55 3.46 10.93
C SER A 80 6.58 2.04 10.39
N THR A 81 5.70 1.73 9.45
CA THR A 81 5.66 0.40 8.80
C THR A 81 6.90 0.17 7.93
N MET A 82 7.25 1.13 7.08
CA MET A 82 8.40 0.99 6.18
C MET A 82 9.74 0.88 6.92
N VAL A 83 9.98 1.74 7.91
CA VAL A 83 11.25 1.77 8.65
C VAL A 83 11.27 0.72 9.76
N GLY A 84 10.22 0.64 10.57
CA GLY A 84 10.19 -0.17 11.78
C GLY A 84 9.91 -1.66 11.54
N ILE A 85 9.18 -2.00 10.47
CA ILE A 85 8.76 -3.39 10.20
C ILE A 85 9.47 -3.94 8.96
N LEU A 86 9.42 -3.19 7.86
CA LEU A 86 9.98 -3.69 6.60
C LEU A 86 11.51 -3.51 6.50
N GLY A 87 12.09 -2.70 7.39
CA GLY A 87 13.53 -2.49 7.51
C GLY A 87 14.11 -1.64 6.38
N PHE A 88 13.31 -0.77 5.76
CA PHE A 88 13.85 0.20 4.82
C PHE A 88 14.71 1.24 5.55
N GLU A 89 15.79 1.66 4.90
CA GLU A 89 16.63 2.76 5.37
C GLU A 89 15.86 4.09 5.36
N GLU A 90 16.36 5.11 6.08
CA GLU A 90 15.76 6.46 6.13
C GLU A 90 15.61 7.09 4.74
N GLN A 91 16.39 6.64 3.75
CA GLN A 91 16.19 6.96 2.34
C GLN A 91 15.26 5.95 1.69
N LEU A 92 13.96 6.18 1.85
CA LEU A 92 12.92 5.37 1.23
C LEU A 92 12.90 5.60 -0.28
N PRO A 93 13.10 4.58 -1.12
CA PRO A 93 12.83 4.69 -2.55
C PRO A 93 11.32 4.78 -2.75
N VAL A 94 10.78 6.00 -2.70
CA VAL A 94 9.36 6.26 -2.96
C VAL A 94 9.16 6.32 -4.46
N GLU A 95 8.46 5.33 -5.00
CA GLU A 95 8.01 5.34 -6.38
C GLU A 95 6.53 5.75 -6.43
N VAL A 96 6.27 6.96 -6.93
CA VAL A 96 4.89 7.42 -7.17
C VAL A 96 4.46 6.91 -8.53
N ARG A 97 3.66 5.83 -8.54
CA ARG A 97 3.04 5.29 -9.76
C ARG A 97 1.57 5.69 -9.84
N SER A 98 1.16 6.15 -11.00
CA SER A 98 -0.27 6.24 -11.36
C SER A 98 -0.76 4.84 -11.72
N PHE A 99 -1.66 4.27 -10.94
CA PHE A 99 -2.37 3.03 -11.29
C PHE A 99 -3.85 3.33 -11.52
N GLY A 100 -4.49 2.55 -12.39
CA GLY A 100 -5.93 2.64 -12.60
C GLY A 100 -6.64 2.30 -11.30
N ALA A 101 -7.50 3.18 -10.82
CA ALA A 101 -8.46 2.82 -9.78
C ALA A 101 -9.57 1.97 -10.43
N ASP A 102 -9.95 0.85 -9.83
CA ASP A 102 -11.05 0.01 -10.34
C ASP A 102 -12.40 0.75 -10.35
N ASN A 103 -12.51 1.83 -9.58
CA ASN A 103 -13.59 2.81 -9.64
C ASN A 103 -13.04 4.21 -9.38
N PRO A 104 -12.40 4.86 -10.37
CA PRO A 104 -11.92 6.21 -10.18
C PRO A 104 -13.15 7.11 -10.01
N CYS A 105 -13.10 7.93 -8.98
CA CYS A 105 -14.10 8.94 -8.78
C CYS A 105 -14.14 9.90 -9.99
N ARG A 106 -15.29 10.49 -10.33
CA ARG A 106 -15.41 11.40 -11.51
C ARG A 106 -14.44 12.60 -11.49
N ALA A 107 -13.91 12.96 -10.31
CA ALA A 107 -12.88 13.99 -10.14
C ALA A 107 -11.44 13.43 -10.18
N CYS A 108 -11.27 12.13 -9.98
CA CYS A 108 -10.01 11.37 -9.94
C CYS A 108 -9.71 10.73 -11.31
N SER A 109 -10.70 10.64 -12.20
CA SER A 109 -10.46 10.48 -13.63
C SER A 109 -9.76 11.74 -14.11
N TRP A 110 -8.42 11.72 -14.13
CA TRP A 110 -7.63 12.77 -14.73
C TRP A 110 -8.18 12.98 -16.16
N PRO A 111 -8.37 14.23 -16.62
CA PRO A 111 -8.66 14.43 -18.02
C PRO A 111 -7.54 13.71 -18.79
N HIS A 112 -7.91 12.86 -19.74
CA HIS A 112 -6.99 12.33 -20.73
C HIS A 112 -6.28 13.54 -21.36
N GLU A 113 -5.13 13.95 -20.82
CA GLU A 113 -4.27 14.91 -21.50
C GLU A 113 -3.70 14.15 -22.68
N ILE A 114 -4.36 14.38 -23.82
CA ILE A 114 -3.74 14.88 -25.03
C ILE A 114 -2.42 14.15 -25.24
N ALA A 115 -2.52 12.99 -25.87
CA ALA A 115 -1.39 12.39 -26.55
C ALA A 115 -0.71 13.50 -27.36
N THR A 116 0.43 13.93 -26.86
CA THR A 116 1.41 14.77 -27.52
C THR A 116 1.66 14.20 -28.91
N GLN A 117 1.01 14.79 -29.91
CA GLN A 117 1.57 14.84 -31.25
C GLN A 117 2.31 16.17 -31.34
N ALA A 118 3.62 16.10 -31.11
CA ALA A 118 4.55 17.07 -31.61
C ALA A 118 5.23 16.47 -32.85
N PRO A 119 5.75 17.32 -33.73
CA PRO A 119 5.09 17.96 -34.88
C PRO A 119 4.80 17.02 -36.07
#